data_AF-A0A2E5L2Q0-F1
#
_entry.id   AF-A0A2E5L2Q0-F1
#
_cell.length_a   1.000
_cell.length_b   1.000
_cell.length_c   1.000
_cell.angle_alpha   90.00
_cell.angle_beta   90.00
_cell.angle_gamma   90.00
#
_symmetry.space_group_name_H-M   'P 1'
#
loop_
_entity.id
_entity.type
_entity.pdbx_description
1 polymer ?
#
loop_
_entity_poly.entity_id
_entity_poly.type
_entity_poly.pdbx_seq_one_letter_code
_entity_poly.pdbx_strand_id
1 'polypeptide(L)' 'MGFTSIWHWLIVLIIVIVLFGGRGKISSLMGDLGKGLRNFKKGMNNEAEFGEGSDPKQINGSTEVSNDSAGQDNPTKRS' A
#
# COMPACT_ATOMS: atom_id res chain seq x y z
N MET A 1 30.26 12.26 -23.45
CA MET A 1 30.18 11.36 -22.28
C MET A 1 28.79 11.51 -21.66
N GLY A 2 27.78 10.95 -22.33
CA GLY A 2 26.39 11.00 -21.90
C GLY A 2 26.12 9.80 -21.03
N PHE A 3 25.82 10.08 -19.76
CA PHE A 3 25.50 9.14 -18.70
C PHE A 3 24.49 8.09 -19.18
N THR A 4 24.98 6.94 -19.64
CA THR A 4 24.28 5.65 -19.76
C THR A 4 22.77 5.75 -20.05
N SER A 5 22.46 5.89 -21.35
CA SER A 5 21.16 5.71 -22.03
C SER A 5 19.99 5.21 -21.18
N ILE A 6 18.78 5.77 -21.38
CA ILE A 6 17.50 5.30 -20.79
C ILE A 6 17.34 3.77 -20.80
N TRP A 7 17.90 3.11 -21.82
CA TRP A 7 17.97 1.66 -21.92
C TRP A 7 18.66 0.95 -20.74
N HIS A 8 19.72 1.54 -20.19
CA HIS A 8 20.41 1.02 -19.01
C HIS A 8 19.52 1.09 -17.77
N TRP A 9 18.80 2.20 -17.57
CA TRP A 9 17.85 2.33 -16.46
C TRP A 9 16.73 1.30 -16.51
N LEU A 10 16.27 0.93 -17.71
CA LEU A 10 15.27 -0.12 -17.90
C LEU A 10 15.80 -1.49 -17.43
N ILE A 11 17.04 -1.82 -17.80
CA ILE A 11 17.73 -3.06 -17.39
C ILE A 11 17.97 -3.08 -15.87
N VAL A 12 18.42 -1.96 -15.29
CA VAL A 12 18.70 -1.86 -13.85
C VAL A 12 17.42 -2.02 -13.04
N LEU A 13 16.31 -1.41 -13.48
CA LEU A 13 15.02 -1.54 -12.80
C LEU A 13 14.55 -3.00 -12.73
N ILE A 14 14.71 -3.75 -13.83
CA ILE A 14 14.38 -5.18 -13.89
C ILE A 14 15.21 -5.96 -12.87
N ILE A 15 16.52 -5.75 -12.81
CA ILE A 15 17.41 -6.46 -11.88
C ILE A 15 17.04 -6.15 -10.43
N VAL A 16 16.77 -4.87 -10.11
CA VAL A 16 16.36 -4.46 -8.76
C VAL A 16 15.03 -5.12 -8.38
N ILE A 17 14.05 -5.17 -9.29
CA ILE A 17 12.78 -5.86 -9.04
C ILE A 17 12.99 -7.37 -8.89
N VAL A 18 13.92 -8.01 -9.59
CA VAL A 18 14.16 -9.45 -9.42
C VAL A 18 14.86 -9.74 -8.07
N LEU A 19 15.84 -8.92 -7.67
CA LEU A 19 16.58 -9.09 -6.42
C LEU A 19 15.77 -8.70 -5.19
N PHE A 20 15.01 -7.61 -5.26
CA PHE A 20 14.25 -7.07 -4.14
C PHE A 20 12.74 -7.35 -4.23
N GLY A 21 12.22 -7.78 -5.38
CA GLY A 21 10.80 -8.13 -5.60
C GLY A 21 10.33 -9.40 -4.89
N GLY A 22 11.23 -10.08 -4.17
CA GLY A 22 10.86 -11.10 -3.21
C GLY A 22 10.17 -10.52 -1.96
N ARG A 23 9.04 -11.13 -1.58
CA ARG A 23 8.40 -11.10 -0.24
C ARG A 23 8.25 -9.71 0.42
N GLY A 24 7.48 -8.84 -0.23
CA GLY A 24 6.64 -7.83 0.46
C GLY A 24 7.34 -6.58 1.00
N LYS A 25 8.68 -6.55 1.07
CA LYS A 25 9.42 -5.41 1.64
C LYS A 25 9.22 -4.12 0.82
N ILE A 26 9.24 -4.22 -0.52
CA ILE A 26 8.97 -3.07 -1.39
C ILE A 26 7.52 -2.59 -1.25
N SER A 27 6.55 -3.48 -1.03
CA SER A 27 5.14 -3.08 -0.96
C SER A 27 4.82 -2.26 0.28
N SER A 28 5.42 -2.59 1.43
CA SER A 28 5.26 -1.80 2.66
C SER A 28 5.95 -0.44 2.56
N LEU A 29 7.21 -0.42 2.07
CA LEU A 29 7.97 0.82 1.85
C LEU A 29 7.32 1.72 0.78
N MET A 30 6.84 1.16 -0.32
CA MET A 30 6.11 1.91 -1.36
C MET A 30 4.78 2.44 -0.84
N GLY A 31 4.10 1.69 0.05
CA GLY A 31 2.89 2.15 0.73
C GLY A 31 3.14 3.37 1.62
N ASP A 32 4.22 3.35 2.40
CA ASP A 32 4.59 4.45 3.30
C ASP A 32 5.10 5.68 2.52
N LEU A 33 5.91 5.46 1.47
CA LEU A 33 6.34 6.52 0.55
C LEU A 33 5.16 7.11 -0.22
N GLY A 34 4.22 6.27 -0.67
CA GLY A 34 3.01 6.70 -1.38
C GLY A 34 2.06 7.51 -0.51
N LYS A 35 1.91 7.15 0.77
CA LYS A 35 1.15 7.93 1.77
C LYS A 35 1.82 9.27 2.06
N GLY A 36 3.15 9.30 2.25
CA GLY A 36 3.92 10.53 2.48
C GLY A 36 3.84 11.50 1.30
N LEU A 37 4.02 11.03 0.07
CA LEU A 37 3.94 11.86 -1.13
C LEU A 37 2.50 12.32 -1.42
N ARG A 38 1.48 11.50 -1.14
CA ARG A 38 0.06 11.91 -1.28
C ARG A 38 -0.30 13.01 -0.30
N ASN A 39 0.14 12.91 0.97
CA ASN A 39 -0.09 13.95 1.97
C ASN A 39 0.69 15.24 1.64
N PHE A 40 1.91 15.12 1.11
CA PHE A 40 2.69 16.27 0.65
C PHE A 40 1.99 17.00 -0.51
N LYS A 41 1.49 16.26 -1.50
CA LYS A 41 0.74 16.84 -2.61
C LYS A 41 -0.59 17.44 -2.16
N LYS A 42 -1.29 16.79 -1.23
CA LYS A 42 -2.56 17.28 -0.69
C LYS A 42 -2.36 18.56 0.13
N GLY A 43 -1.29 18.66 0.91
CA GLY A 43 -0.90 19.87 1.63
C GLY A 43 -0.52 21.02 0.69
N MET A 44 0.26 20.72 -0.35
CA MET A 44 0.65 21.71 -1.36
C MET A 44 -0.55 22.18 -2.21
N ASN A 45 -1.51 21.30 -2.49
CA ASN A 45 -2.77 21.68 -3.16
C ASN A 45 -3.77 22.38 -2.22
N ASN A 46 -3.72 22.13 -0.90
CA ASN A 46 -4.56 22.83 0.08
C ASN A 46 -4.17 24.30 0.24
N GLU A 47 -2.92 24.68 -0.03
CA GLU A 47 -2.51 26.09 -0.09
C GLU A 47 -3.16 26.83 -1.28
N ALA A 48 -3.57 26.10 -2.32
CA ALA A 48 -4.29 26.63 -3.48
C ALA A 48 -5.83 26.52 -3.35
N GLU A 49 -6.35 25.74 -2.40
CA GLU A 49 -7.78 25.42 -2.30
C GLU A 49 -8.17 25.25 -0.83
N PHE A 50 -8.32 26.36 -0.10
CA PHE A 50 -9.01 26.35 1.18
C PHE A 50 -10.52 26.20 0.94
N GLY A 51 -10.97 24.94 0.87
CA GLY A 51 -12.38 24.59 1.07
C GLY A 51 -12.91 23.48 0.16
N GLU A 52 -12.64 22.21 0.48
CA GLU A 52 -13.66 21.16 0.55
C GLU A 52 -13.05 19.90 1.18
N GLY A 53 -13.78 19.29 2.12
CA GLY A 53 -13.37 18.08 2.81
C GLY A 53 -13.19 16.90 1.86
N SER A 54 -12.25 16.00 2.19
CA SER A 54 -12.22 14.64 1.65
C SER A 54 -11.30 13.76 2.49
N ASP A 55 -11.87 13.09 3.47
CA ASP A 55 -11.30 11.98 4.22
C ASP A 55 -10.73 10.89 3.30
N PRO A 56 -9.43 10.55 3.40
CA PRO A 56 -8.92 9.37 2.72
C PRO A 56 -9.30 8.13 3.53
N LYS A 57 -10.31 7.41 3.04
CA LYS A 57 -10.63 6.02 3.40
C LYS A 57 -9.34 5.21 3.60
N GLN A 58 -9.14 4.74 4.84
CA GLN A 58 -7.96 4.01 5.26
C GLN A 58 -7.74 2.75 4.42
N ILE A 59 -6.56 2.64 3.82
CA ILE A 59 -6.04 1.37 3.28
C ILE A 59 -5.26 0.65 4.38
N ASN A 60 -5.98 0.06 5.32
CA ASN A 60 -5.41 -0.86 6.30
C ASN A 60 -5.32 -2.24 5.66
N GLY A 61 -4.12 -2.58 5.18
CA GLY A 61 -3.74 -3.95 4.91
C GLY A 61 -3.57 -4.70 6.23
N SER A 62 -4.68 -5.16 6.80
CA SER A 62 -4.68 -6.16 7.86
C SER A 62 -4.90 -7.53 7.21
N THR A 63 -3.81 -8.23 6.93
CA THR A 63 -3.84 -9.70 6.95
C THR A 63 -3.18 -10.12 8.25
N GLU A 64 -3.98 -10.27 9.29
CA GLU A 64 -3.66 -11.16 10.41
C GLU A 64 -4.97 -11.79 10.91
N VAL A 65 -5.15 -13.04 10.47
CA VAL A 65 -5.71 -14.19 11.20
C VAL A 65 -6.90 -13.95 12.13
N SER A 66 -8.06 -14.46 11.73
CA SER A 66 -8.90 -15.31 12.58
C SER A 66 -9.81 -16.15 11.68
N ASN A 67 -9.41 -17.39 11.47
CA ASN A 67 -10.35 -18.49 11.33
C ASN A 67 -11.27 -18.43 12.55
N ASP A 68 -12.51 -17.98 12.38
CA ASP A 68 -13.59 -18.45 13.23
C ASP A 68 -14.68 -18.99 12.33
N SER A 69 -14.69 -20.31 12.31
CA SER A 69 -15.57 -21.18 11.58
C SER A 69 -17.02 -20.73 11.74
N ALA A 70 -17.67 -20.53 10.60
CA ALA A 70 -19.10 -20.77 10.48
C ALA A 70 -19.40 -22.18 11.03
N GLY A 71 -20.19 -22.25 12.11
CA GLY A 71 -20.62 -23.53 12.69
C GLY A 71 -20.77 -23.49 14.20
N GLN A 72 -21.77 -22.76 14.69
CA GLN A 72 -22.41 -23.13 15.96
C GLN A 72 -23.93 -23.08 15.73
N ASP A 73 -24.37 -24.09 14.99
CA ASP A 73 -25.63 -24.76 15.22
C ASP A 73 -25.77 -25.07 16.73
N ASN A 74 -26.70 -24.38 17.39
CA ASN A 74 -27.20 -24.88 18.66
C ASN A 74 -28.72 -25.01 18.62
N PRO A 75 -29.25 -26.09 18.03
CA PRO A 75 -30.51 -26.64 18.48
C PRO A 75 -30.23 -27.67 19.58
N THR A 76 -30.99 -27.60 20.67
CA THR A 76 -31.28 -28.69 21.63
C THR A 76 -30.46 -28.76 22.92
N LYS A 77 -31.08 -28.34 24.03
CA LYS A 77 -31.07 -28.90 25.42
C LYS A 77 -31.35 -27.73 26.37
N ARG A 78 -32.25 -27.74 27.34
CA ARG A 78 -33.02 -28.73 28.11
C ARG A 78 -34.16 -27.89 28.72
N SER A 79 -35.44 -28.27 28.60
CA SER A 79 -36.19 -28.94 29.68
C SER A 79 -35.87 -28.41 31.08
#